data_AF-A0A9X1HGD5-F1
#
_entry.id   AF-A0A9X1HGD5-F1
#
_cell.length_a   1.000
_cell.length_b   1.000
_cell.length_c   1.000
_cell.angle_alpha   90.00
_cell.angle_beta   90.00
_cell.angle_gamma   90.00
#
_symmetry.space_group_name_H-M   'P 1'
#
loop_
_entity.id
_entity.type
_entity.pdbx_description
1 polymer ?
#
loop_
_entity_poly.entity_id
_entity_poly.type
_entity_poly.pdbx_seq_one_letter_code
_entity_poly.pdbx_strand_id
1 'polypeptide(L)'
;MMAFASLEDVIPKILKNLNFHEYLIANGYKLLPNKNVKGFKCYTKQDNLILEDDIVFVGFNNGVDIYYSSLFSDSGNIIDFVKNRFELESDYETFAPNKDHFIEAVRKLVLYINTNGENENKIDLGTTAEDLKNLKQNTFTSFYKCEELYDAKYLETFKISKAVYDHPIFKGTICNSRGLILNEQQLDIINTAFPIYNESGKECGLYFENKVEKNKRVEADIHFFAPGSIETGLWFSNNYLLDKNIRKTNLKTKVTVVNNPKDALAHFSHLKENRFYVSVFKQDETTYEHLKSVLTRQRSNLYLAGNVTILNFVNEIKIILQMINAEIEFVKENNESLILKIDIQKEEEHLQKLLKLIKKNNTAKVEHILRTLGDESKTSLQNDLIIPTQDKEGNLFIKTPKNYASLFFLEQILIKVFPAPFDIFIEKPQYLDWTKQNVKFTTAVEDTTSSEEIIEKYIQEEKIFVLSN
;
A
#
# COMPACT_ATOMS: atom_id res chain seq x y z
N MET A 1 25.18 -23.08 49.25
CA MET A 1 25.47 -21.70 48.80
C MET A 1 24.79 -21.51 47.46
N MET A 2 23.78 -20.64 47.35
CA MET A 2 23.33 -20.19 46.03
C MET A 2 24.35 -19.18 45.54
N ALA A 3 25.09 -19.53 44.49
CA ALA A 3 25.96 -18.57 43.82
C ALA A 3 25.08 -17.61 43.02
N PHE A 4 25.10 -16.33 43.40
CA PHE A 4 24.46 -15.28 42.61
C PHE A 4 25.47 -14.83 41.55
N ALA A 5 25.14 -14.98 40.28
CA ALA A 5 25.93 -14.47 39.17
C ALA A 5 25.35 -13.11 38.73
N SER A 6 26.19 -12.10 38.57
CA SER A 6 25.77 -10.81 37.99
C SER A 6 25.47 -10.98 36.51
N LEU A 7 24.40 -10.35 36.02
CA LEU A 7 24.09 -10.32 34.59
C LEU A 7 25.22 -9.67 33.78
N GLU A 8 25.92 -8.69 34.36
CA GLU A 8 27.08 -8.03 33.75
C GLU A 8 28.23 -9.02 33.46
N ASP A 9 28.36 -10.08 34.27
CA ASP A 9 29.39 -11.11 34.08
C ASP A 9 28.92 -12.24 33.15
N VAL A 10 27.61 -12.51 33.14
CA VAL A 10 27.01 -13.64 32.41
C VAL A 10 26.77 -13.28 30.94
N ILE A 11 26.26 -12.08 30.65
CA ILE A 11 25.90 -11.65 29.29
C ILE A 11 27.10 -11.72 28.32
N PRO A 12 28.29 -11.18 28.64
CA PRO A 12 29.43 -11.25 27.74
C PRO A 12 29.85 -12.70 27.44
N LYS A 13 29.73 -13.61 28.41
CA LYS A 13 30.03 -15.04 28.22
C LYS A 13 29.03 -15.69 27.28
N ILE A 14 27.74 -15.40 27.42
CA ILE A 14 26.72 -15.91 26.48
C ILE A 14 27.01 -15.44 25.06
N LEU A 15 27.26 -14.14 24.86
CA LEU A 15 27.49 -13.59 23.52
C LEU A 15 28.76 -14.16 22.87
N LYS A 16 29.78 -14.46 23.68
CA LYS A 16 31.03 -15.09 23.23
C LYS A 16 30.87 -16.58 22.91
N ASN A 17 30.25 -17.34 23.82
CA ASN A 17 30.30 -18.80 23.85
C ASN A 17 29.10 -19.48 23.19
N LEU A 18 28.24 -18.74 22.49
CA LEU A 18 27.05 -19.29 21.85
C LEU A 18 27.02 -18.94 20.36
N ASN A 19 27.02 -19.94 19.49
CA ASN A 19 26.84 -19.73 18.05
C ASN A 19 25.35 -19.55 17.69
N PHE A 20 24.96 -18.35 17.22
CA PHE A 20 23.57 -18.04 16.93
C PHE A 20 22.99 -18.90 15.78
N HIS A 21 23.80 -19.23 14.78
CA HIS A 21 23.36 -20.09 13.67
C HIS A 21 22.98 -21.50 14.13
N GLU A 22 23.76 -22.10 15.02
CA GLU A 22 23.47 -23.42 15.61
C GLU A 22 22.25 -23.37 16.53
N TYR A 23 22.11 -22.29 17.30
CA TYR A 23 20.93 -22.07 18.13
C TYR A 23 19.64 -22.04 17.29
N LEU A 24 19.64 -21.31 16.18
CA LEU A 24 18.46 -21.27 15.29
C LEU A 24 18.11 -22.66 14.75
N ILE A 25 19.10 -23.42 14.27
CA ILE A 25 18.88 -24.77 13.73
C ILE A 25 18.32 -25.71 14.83
N ALA A 26 18.88 -25.65 16.04
CA ALA A 26 18.41 -26.44 17.18
C ALA A 26 16.96 -26.10 17.59
N ASN A 27 16.50 -24.88 17.30
CA ASN A 27 15.15 -24.40 17.61
C ASN A 27 14.19 -24.45 16.39
N GLY A 28 14.54 -25.25 15.37
CA GLY A 28 13.65 -25.58 14.24
C GLY A 28 13.70 -24.62 13.05
N TYR A 29 14.61 -23.65 13.05
CA TYR A 29 14.82 -22.80 11.87
C TYR A 29 15.61 -23.55 10.79
N LYS A 30 15.24 -23.33 9.53
CA LYS A 30 15.91 -23.86 8.35
C LYS A 30 16.68 -22.76 7.63
N LEU A 31 17.93 -23.02 7.28
CA LEU A 31 18.73 -22.11 6.47
C LEU A 31 18.17 -22.03 5.04
N LEU A 32 18.10 -20.82 4.49
CA LEU A 32 17.72 -20.53 3.11
C LEU A 32 18.91 -19.92 2.35
N PRO A 33 19.86 -20.73 1.84
CA PRO A 33 21.08 -20.21 1.22
C PRO A 33 20.81 -19.32 -0.01
N ASN A 34 19.77 -19.65 -0.76
CA ASN A 34 19.29 -18.89 -1.91
C ASN A 34 18.64 -17.55 -1.53
N LYS A 35 18.50 -17.23 -0.25
CA LYS A 35 17.93 -15.98 0.29
C LYS A 35 18.91 -15.21 1.17
N ASN A 36 20.16 -15.65 1.25
CA ASN A 36 21.23 -14.87 1.90
C ASN A 36 21.38 -13.50 1.23
N VAL A 37 21.64 -12.50 2.05
CA VAL A 37 21.89 -11.12 1.64
C VAL A 37 23.32 -10.76 2.05
N LYS A 38 23.89 -9.69 1.48
CA LYS A 38 25.27 -9.31 1.78
C LYS A 38 25.47 -9.16 3.29
N GLY A 39 26.41 -9.93 3.85
CA GLY A 39 26.71 -9.92 5.28
C GLY A 39 25.72 -10.69 6.17
N PHE A 40 24.70 -11.38 5.65
CA PHE A 40 23.76 -12.13 6.48
C PHE A 40 23.36 -13.48 5.87
N LYS A 41 23.23 -14.49 6.73
CA LYS A 41 22.56 -15.76 6.42
C LYS A 41 21.08 -15.67 6.75
N CYS A 42 20.23 -16.17 5.87
CA CYS A 42 18.78 -16.14 6.03
C CYS A 42 18.27 -17.47 6.59
N TYR A 43 17.39 -17.40 7.57
CA TYR A 43 16.74 -18.54 8.21
C TYR A 43 15.22 -18.34 8.16
N THR A 44 14.47 -19.43 8.10
CA THR A 44 13.00 -19.41 8.21
C THR A 44 12.54 -20.44 9.23
N LYS A 45 11.49 -20.14 9.98
CA LYS A 45 10.74 -21.12 10.76
C LYS A 45 9.27 -20.99 10.41
N GLN A 46 8.69 -22.11 10.00
CA GLN A 46 7.24 -22.24 9.90
C GLN A 46 6.73 -22.50 11.30
N ASP A 47 5.83 -21.65 11.79
CA ASP A 47 5.17 -21.86 13.06
C ASP A 47 3.69 -22.14 12.80
N ASN A 48 3.13 -23.17 13.44
CA ASN A 48 1.71 -23.49 13.28
C ASN A 48 0.82 -22.48 14.02
N LEU A 49 1.39 -21.72 14.96
CA LEU A 49 0.70 -20.72 15.78
C LEU A 49 0.71 -19.31 15.14
N ILE A 50 1.55 -19.09 14.12
CA ILE A 50 1.72 -17.81 13.44
C ILE A 50 1.31 -18.00 11.99
N LEU A 51 0.47 -17.11 11.45
CA LEU A 51 -0.06 -17.22 10.08
C LEU A 51 1.02 -17.12 8.98
N GLU A 52 2.24 -16.70 9.34
CA GLU A 52 3.34 -16.43 8.41
C GLU A 52 4.70 -16.93 8.96
N ASP A 53 5.63 -17.24 8.05
CA ASP A 53 6.97 -17.73 8.38
C ASP A 53 7.83 -16.64 9.07
N ASP A 54 8.50 -16.97 10.18
CA ASP A 54 9.48 -16.06 10.80
C ASP A 54 10.81 -16.10 10.04
N ILE A 55 11.05 -15.09 9.21
CA ILE A 55 12.27 -14.90 8.44
C ILE A 55 13.29 -14.10 9.25
N VAL A 56 14.43 -14.72 9.55
CA VAL A 56 15.50 -14.16 10.38
C VAL A 56 16.81 -14.09 9.60
N PHE A 57 17.44 -12.92 9.59
CA PHE A 57 18.76 -12.70 9.00
C PHE A 57 19.80 -12.59 10.12
N VAL A 58 20.85 -13.38 10.06
CA VAL A 58 21.93 -13.39 11.06
C VAL A 58 23.27 -13.06 10.41
N GLY A 59 23.96 -12.08 10.99
CA GLY A 59 25.30 -11.66 10.61
C GLY A 59 26.20 -11.48 11.82
N PHE A 60 27.42 -11.01 11.62
CA PHE A 60 28.42 -10.86 12.67
C PHE A 60 29.07 -9.48 12.58
N ASN A 61 28.89 -8.66 13.62
CA ASN A 61 29.39 -7.29 13.65
C ASN A 61 29.99 -6.97 15.03
N ASN A 62 31.16 -6.34 15.05
CA ASN A 62 31.87 -5.94 16.28
C ASN A 62 32.03 -7.07 17.32
N GLY A 63 32.32 -8.30 16.87
CA GLY A 63 32.59 -9.42 17.77
C GLY A 63 31.34 -10.17 18.27
N VAL A 64 30.14 -9.80 17.81
CA VAL A 64 28.87 -10.38 18.27
C VAL A 64 27.98 -10.74 17.09
N ASP A 65 27.28 -11.87 17.19
CA ASP A 65 26.22 -12.23 16.24
C ASP A 65 25.03 -11.28 16.41
N ILE A 66 24.61 -10.67 15.32
CA ILE A 66 23.47 -9.76 15.26
C ILE A 66 22.38 -10.33 14.36
N TYR A 67 21.13 -10.00 14.65
CA TYR A 67 20.00 -10.40 13.83
C TYR A 67 19.06 -9.27 13.45
N TYR A 68 18.25 -9.55 12.45
CA TYR A 68 17.01 -8.85 12.14
C TYR A 68 15.94 -9.86 11.73
N SER A 69 14.72 -9.73 12.26
CA SER A 69 13.56 -10.51 11.81
C SER A 69 12.61 -9.62 11.02
N SER A 70 12.16 -10.14 9.88
CA SER A 70 11.23 -9.43 9.00
C SER A 70 9.83 -9.32 9.61
N LEU A 71 9.32 -10.42 10.16
CA LEU A 71 7.93 -10.50 10.62
C LEU A 71 7.68 -9.58 11.83
N PHE A 72 8.58 -9.63 12.82
CA PHE A 72 8.45 -8.85 14.05
C PHE A 72 9.12 -7.47 13.96
N SER A 73 9.83 -7.19 12.86
CA SER A 73 10.60 -5.95 12.66
C SER A 73 11.60 -5.65 13.80
N ASP A 74 12.06 -6.69 14.50
CA ASP A 74 12.97 -6.59 15.65
C ASP A 74 14.41 -6.96 15.28
N SER A 75 15.35 -6.52 16.10
CA SER A 75 16.78 -6.73 15.87
C SER A 75 17.57 -6.60 17.15
N GLY A 76 18.74 -7.20 17.19
CA GLY A 76 19.64 -7.12 18.33
C GLY A 76 20.67 -8.23 18.26
N ASN A 77 21.05 -8.75 19.42
CA ASN A 77 21.83 -9.98 19.52
C ASN A 77 20.92 -11.16 19.89
N ILE A 78 21.50 -12.33 20.13
CA ILE A 78 20.73 -13.53 20.47
C ILE A 78 19.87 -13.40 21.74
N ILE A 79 20.30 -12.61 22.73
CA ILE A 79 19.51 -12.39 23.96
C ILE A 79 18.23 -11.63 23.62
N ASP A 80 18.34 -10.58 22.80
CA ASP A 80 17.18 -9.84 22.31
C ASP A 80 16.23 -10.74 21.50
N PHE A 81 16.79 -11.60 20.65
CA PHE A 81 16.00 -12.56 19.88
C PHE A 81 15.19 -13.48 20.79
N VAL A 82 15.83 -14.14 21.76
CA VAL A 82 15.14 -15.06 22.67
C VAL A 82 14.11 -14.33 23.54
N LYS A 83 14.46 -13.13 24.02
CA LYS A 83 13.53 -12.26 24.76
C LYS A 83 12.27 -11.97 23.96
N ASN A 84 12.42 -11.62 22.69
CA ASN A 84 11.31 -11.24 21.81
C ASN A 84 10.54 -12.44 21.24
N ARG A 85 10.95 -13.67 21.53
CA ARG A 85 10.23 -14.91 21.14
C ARG A 85 9.68 -15.67 22.35
N PHE A 86 9.93 -15.19 23.57
CA PHE A 86 9.57 -15.90 24.81
C PHE A 86 8.06 -16.12 24.96
N GLU A 87 7.24 -15.11 24.63
CA GLU A 87 5.78 -15.19 24.76
C GLU A 87 5.10 -16.04 23.66
N LEU A 88 5.81 -16.31 22.55
CA LEU A 88 5.25 -17.07 21.42
C LEU A 88 5.31 -18.59 21.65
N GLU A 89 6.20 -19.04 22.54
CA GLU A 89 6.39 -20.47 22.84
C GLU A 89 5.52 -20.98 23.99
N SER A 90 4.87 -20.08 24.73
CA SER A 90 3.92 -20.40 25.81
C SER A 90 2.50 -20.20 25.33
N ASP A 91 1.64 -21.23 25.44
CA ASP A 91 0.21 -21.10 25.22
C ASP A 91 -0.32 -19.83 25.93
N TYR A 92 -1.03 -18.99 25.19
CA TYR A 92 -1.53 -17.65 25.56
C TYR A 92 -2.40 -17.59 26.84
N GLU A 93 -2.51 -18.68 27.61
CA GLU A 93 -3.47 -18.85 28.69
C GLU A 93 -3.03 -18.27 30.04
N THR A 94 -1.75 -17.95 30.26
CA THR A 94 -1.34 -17.32 31.53
C THR A 94 -0.22 -16.29 31.37
N PHE A 95 -0.62 -15.03 31.19
CA PHE A 95 0.27 -13.89 31.47
C PHE A 95 0.68 -13.98 32.94
N ALA A 96 1.96 -14.27 33.22
CA ALA A 96 2.52 -14.18 34.56
C ALA A 96 3.21 -12.80 34.69
N PRO A 97 2.52 -11.76 35.23
CA PRO A 97 2.98 -10.36 35.20
C PRO A 97 4.29 -10.07 35.96
N ASN A 98 4.92 -11.09 36.55
CA ASN A 98 6.11 -10.98 37.39
C ASN A 98 7.38 -11.61 36.77
N LYS A 99 7.36 -12.06 35.51
CA LYS A 99 8.54 -12.62 34.84
C LYS A 99 9.23 -11.55 34.00
N ASP A 100 10.49 -11.27 34.32
CA ASP A 100 11.35 -10.44 33.48
C ASP A 100 11.84 -11.25 32.27
N HIS A 101 11.32 -10.97 31.08
CA HIS A 101 11.66 -11.69 29.85
C HIS A 101 13.14 -11.62 29.50
N PHE A 102 13.84 -10.56 29.92
CA PHE A 102 15.27 -10.46 29.72
C PHE A 102 16.02 -11.48 30.58
N ILE A 103 15.67 -11.59 31.87
CA ILE A 103 16.25 -12.58 32.77
C ILE A 103 15.93 -14.01 32.31
N GLU A 104 14.70 -14.25 31.87
CA GLU A 104 14.29 -15.56 31.36
C GLU A 104 15.02 -15.94 30.06
N ALA A 105 15.22 -14.98 29.15
CA ALA A 105 16.02 -15.21 27.95
C ALA A 105 17.47 -15.58 28.29
N VAL A 106 18.09 -14.85 29.22
CA VAL A 106 19.43 -15.16 29.72
C VAL A 106 19.48 -16.56 30.34
N ARG A 107 18.51 -16.93 31.18
CA ARG A 107 18.41 -18.27 31.78
C ARG A 107 18.30 -19.36 30.71
N LYS A 108 17.43 -19.19 29.72
CA LYS A 108 17.24 -20.15 28.63
C LYS A 108 18.53 -20.36 27.83
N LEU A 109 19.26 -19.28 27.53
CA LEU A 109 20.53 -19.35 26.82
C LEU A 109 21.64 -20.02 27.65
N VAL A 110 21.71 -19.76 28.96
CA VAL A 110 22.65 -20.48 29.86
C VAL A 110 22.35 -21.97 29.89
N LEU A 111 21.06 -22.35 29.99
CA LEU A 111 20.65 -23.76 29.94
C LEU A 111 21.01 -24.41 28.60
N TYR A 112 20.83 -23.68 27.49
CA TYR A 112 21.21 -24.15 26.16
C TYR A 112 22.72 -24.40 26.07
N ILE A 113 23.56 -23.47 26.52
CA ILE A 113 25.04 -23.63 26.54
C ILE A 113 25.43 -24.82 27.43
N ASN A 114 24.85 -24.95 28.62
CA ASN A 114 25.15 -26.05 29.53
C ASN A 114 24.78 -27.42 28.94
N THR A 115 23.76 -27.46 28.07
CA THR A 115 23.27 -28.70 27.44
C THR A 115 24.06 -29.06 26.19
N ASN A 116 24.39 -28.07 25.36
CA ASN A 116 24.99 -28.27 24.03
C ASN A 116 26.50 -28.01 23.98
N GLY A 117 27.07 -27.47 25.05
CA GLY A 117 28.47 -27.05 25.12
C GLY A 117 28.69 -25.59 24.70
N GLU A 118 29.86 -25.06 25.06
CA GLU A 118 30.32 -23.74 24.63
C GLU A 118 30.81 -23.80 23.18
N ASN A 119 30.40 -22.84 22.36
CA ASN A 119 30.84 -22.69 20.99
C ASN A 119 31.17 -21.23 20.66
N GLU A 120 32.46 -20.93 20.57
CA GLU A 120 32.99 -19.62 20.21
C GLU A 120 33.17 -19.44 18.69
N ASN A 121 32.90 -20.47 17.87
CA ASN A 121 33.07 -20.36 16.43
C ASN A 121 32.03 -19.40 15.86
N LYS A 122 32.44 -18.19 15.51
CA LYS A 122 31.59 -17.20 14.85
C LYS A 122 31.81 -17.22 13.35
N ILE A 123 30.73 -16.99 12.61
CA ILE A 123 30.80 -16.91 11.16
C ILE A 123 30.91 -15.44 10.78
N ASP A 124 32.15 -14.97 10.57
CA ASP A 124 32.36 -13.62 10.05
C ASP A 124 31.96 -13.57 8.57
N LEU A 125 30.86 -12.86 8.30
CA LEU A 125 30.34 -12.62 6.95
C LEU A 125 30.73 -11.24 6.41
N GLY A 126 31.58 -10.50 7.12
CA GLY A 126 31.92 -9.11 6.80
C GLY A 126 30.74 -8.16 7.01
N THR A 127 29.85 -8.45 7.96
CA THR A 127 28.65 -7.65 8.22
C THR A 127 29.01 -6.29 8.78
N THR A 128 28.56 -5.22 8.14
CA THR A 128 28.72 -3.86 8.65
C THR A 128 27.42 -3.32 9.26
N ALA A 129 27.53 -2.27 10.08
CA ALA A 129 26.37 -1.55 10.58
C ALA A 129 25.50 -0.96 9.46
N GLU A 130 26.11 -0.58 8.34
CA GLU A 130 25.41 -0.07 7.16
C GLU A 130 24.66 -1.20 6.44
N ASP A 131 25.21 -2.42 6.38
CA ASP A 131 24.49 -3.57 5.82
C ASP A 131 23.22 -3.87 6.64
N LEU A 132 23.29 -3.83 7.98
CA LEU A 132 22.11 -4.01 8.85
C LEU A 132 21.05 -2.92 8.62
N LYS A 133 21.49 -1.66 8.52
CA LYS A 133 20.60 -0.53 8.26
C LYS A 133 19.91 -0.66 6.91
N ASN A 134 20.65 -1.03 5.86
CA ASN A 134 20.11 -1.28 4.53
C ASN A 134 19.13 -2.44 4.51
N LEU A 135 19.42 -3.53 5.22
CA LEU A 135 18.51 -4.67 5.33
C LEU A 135 17.19 -4.30 6.01
N LYS A 136 17.24 -3.53 7.11
CA LYS A 136 16.03 -3.02 7.79
C LYS A 136 15.20 -2.07 6.94
N GLN A 137 15.86 -1.35 6.03
CA GLN A 137 15.21 -0.41 5.14
C GLN A 137 14.59 -1.11 3.93
N ASN A 138 15.28 -2.10 3.37
CA ASN A 138 15.00 -2.74 2.08
C ASN A 138 14.79 -4.26 2.23
N THR A 139 14.05 -4.67 3.27
CA THR A 139 13.94 -6.08 3.68
C THR A 139 13.34 -6.95 2.58
N PHE A 140 12.23 -6.51 1.99
CA PHE A 140 11.48 -7.29 1.01
C PHE A 140 12.24 -7.38 -0.30
N THR A 141 12.74 -6.25 -0.81
CA THR A 141 13.51 -6.25 -2.05
C THR A 141 14.79 -7.07 -1.91
N SER A 142 15.45 -7.06 -0.75
CA SER A 142 16.61 -7.92 -0.49
C SER A 142 16.23 -9.41 -0.43
N PHE A 143 15.17 -9.78 0.29
CA PHE A 143 14.73 -11.18 0.42
C PHE A 143 14.21 -11.77 -0.89
N TYR A 144 13.44 -10.99 -1.65
CA TYR A 144 12.92 -11.39 -2.97
C TYR A 144 13.91 -11.15 -4.12
N LYS A 145 15.16 -10.77 -3.79
CA LYS A 145 16.26 -10.55 -4.73
C LYS A 145 15.84 -9.66 -5.90
N CYS A 146 15.21 -8.55 -5.57
CA CYS A 146 14.80 -7.57 -6.56
C CYS A 146 16.03 -6.86 -7.11
N GLU A 147 16.04 -6.68 -8.43
CA GLU A 147 17.09 -5.98 -9.17
C GLU A 147 16.51 -4.69 -9.76
N GLU A 148 17.37 -3.73 -10.09
CA GLU A 148 16.93 -2.54 -10.84
C GLU A 148 16.18 -2.98 -12.11
N LEU A 149 15.17 -2.21 -12.51
CA LEU A 149 14.32 -2.51 -13.67
C LEU A 149 15.18 -2.75 -14.94
N TYR A 150 15.32 -4.01 -15.34
CA TYR A 150 16.09 -4.46 -16.50
C TYR A 150 15.21 -5.05 -17.61
N ASP A 151 14.00 -5.51 -17.27
CA ASP A 151 12.96 -5.92 -18.22
C ASP A 151 11.70 -5.08 -17.97
N ALA A 152 11.43 -4.17 -18.93
CA ALA A 152 10.29 -3.26 -18.89
C ALA A 152 9.13 -3.70 -19.79
N LYS A 153 9.14 -4.92 -20.37
CA LYS A 153 8.11 -5.37 -21.32
C LYS A 153 6.70 -5.22 -20.78
N TYR A 154 6.49 -5.53 -19.49
CA TYR A 154 5.21 -5.36 -18.83
C TYR A 154 4.70 -3.91 -18.96
N LEU A 155 5.52 -2.93 -18.59
CA LEU A 155 5.19 -1.50 -18.66
C LEU A 155 5.01 -1.03 -20.12
N GLU A 156 5.83 -1.53 -21.04
CA GLU A 156 5.77 -1.20 -22.46
C GLU A 156 4.46 -1.65 -23.12
N THR A 157 3.81 -2.70 -22.60
CA THR A 157 2.48 -3.10 -23.08
C THR A 157 1.41 -2.02 -22.87
N PHE A 158 1.61 -1.10 -21.92
CA PHE A 158 0.74 0.04 -21.62
C PHE A 158 1.23 1.34 -22.29
N LYS A 159 2.16 1.23 -23.26
CA LYS A 159 2.80 2.37 -23.95
C LYS A 159 3.55 3.32 -23.00
N ILE A 160 4.00 2.81 -21.85
CA ILE A 160 4.89 3.54 -20.95
C ILE A 160 6.31 3.45 -21.52
N SER A 161 6.83 4.59 -21.96
CA SER A 161 8.16 4.65 -22.60
C SER A 161 9.31 4.61 -21.60
N LYS A 162 10.51 4.28 -22.09
CA LYS A 162 11.75 4.33 -21.31
C LYS A 162 12.01 5.67 -20.62
N ALA A 163 11.71 6.78 -21.31
CA ALA A 163 11.86 8.11 -20.72
C ALA A 163 10.98 8.35 -19.48
N VAL A 164 9.90 7.58 -19.33
CA VAL A 164 9.00 7.66 -18.17
C VAL A 164 9.54 6.84 -17.01
N TYR A 165 9.83 5.54 -17.20
CA TYR A 165 10.28 4.71 -16.09
C TYR A 165 11.74 4.98 -15.66
N ASP A 166 12.58 5.52 -16.54
CA ASP A 166 13.93 6.01 -16.18
C ASP A 166 13.90 7.42 -15.55
N HIS A 167 12.74 8.06 -15.50
CA HIS A 167 12.63 9.41 -14.95
C HIS A 167 13.05 9.44 -13.48
N PRO A 168 13.78 10.46 -12.99
CA PRO A 168 14.30 10.51 -11.62
C PRO A 168 13.25 10.32 -10.52
N ILE A 169 11.98 10.65 -10.79
CA ILE A 169 10.87 10.45 -9.84
C ILE A 169 10.51 8.98 -9.64
N PHE A 170 10.88 8.06 -10.55
CA PHE A 170 10.57 6.63 -10.42
C PHE A 170 11.81 5.76 -10.17
N LYS A 171 13.00 6.37 -10.13
CA LYS A 171 14.27 5.65 -9.99
C LYS A 171 14.34 4.84 -8.70
N GLY A 172 14.45 3.52 -8.77
CA GLY A 172 14.57 2.69 -7.56
C GLY A 172 13.26 2.51 -6.78
N THR A 173 12.13 2.98 -7.32
CA THR A 173 10.78 2.68 -6.79
C THR A 173 10.09 1.58 -7.60
N ILE A 174 10.77 1.05 -8.61
CA ILE A 174 10.34 -0.01 -9.51
C ILE A 174 11.53 -0.93 -9.72
N CYS A 175 11.31 -2.22 -9.54
CA CYS A 175 12.34 -3.24 -9.68
C CYS A 175 11.79 -4.46 -10.41
N ASN A 176 12.67 -5.37 -10.81
CA ASN A 176 12.28 -6.68 -11.29
C ASN A 176 12.60 -7.75 -10.25
N SER A 177 11.78 -8.81 -10.21
CA SER A 177 12.07 -10.03 -9.46
C SER A 177 11.81 -11.24 -10.34
N ARG A 178 12.59 -12.31 -10.16
CA ARG A 178 12.43 -13.55 -10.91
C ARG A 178 11.69 -14.60 -10.10
N GLY A 179 10.77 -15.28 -10.76
CA GLY A 179 10.01 -16.38 -10.18
C GLY A 179 8.61 -15.94 -9.75
N LEU A 180 7.62 -16.75 -10.08
CA LEU A 180 6.27 -16.70 -9.52
C LEU A 180 5.89 -18.10 -9.07
N ILE A 181 5.33 -18.26 -7.88
CA ILE A 181 4.70 -19.51 -7.49
C ILE A 181 3.21 -19.37 -7.79
N LEU A 182 2.69 -20.14 -8.73
CA LEU A 182 1.28 -20.18 -9.08
C LEU A 182 0.81 -21.63 -9.07
N ASN A 183 -0.22 -21.95 -8.27
CA ASN A 183 -0.73 -23.32 -8.09
C ASN A 183 0.40 -24.33 -7.79
N GLU A 184 1.26 -23.99 -6.82
CA GLU A 184 2.43 -24.79 -6.40
C GLU A 184 3.52 -24.99 -7.48
N GLN A 185 3.37 -24.41 -8.67
CA GLN A 185 4.39 -24.44 -9.72
C GLN A 185 5.22 -23.16 -9.70
N GLN A 186 6.54 -23.32 -9.66
CA GLN A 186 7.46 -22.21 -9.83
C GLN A 186 7.63 -21.91 -11.33
N LEU A 187 7.10 -20.77 -11.75
CA LEU A 187 7.23 -20.24 -13.11
C LEU A 187 8.46 -19.33 -13.16
N ASP A 188 9.34 -19.53 -14.15
CA ASP A 188 10.48 -18.65 -14.41
C ASP A 188 10.03 -17.42 -15.23
N ILE A 189 9.34 -16.50 -14.54
CA ILE A 189 8.87 -15.24 -15.11
C ILE A 189 9.52 -14.05 -14.42
N ILE A 190 9.70 -12.96 -15.17
CA ILE A 190 10.22 -11.70 -14.64
C ILE A 190 9.02 -10.84 -14.27
N ASN A 191 8.84 -10.58 -12.97
CA ASN A 191 7.78 -9.73 -12.45
C ASN A 191 8.25 -8.28 -12.39
N THR A 192 7.32 -7.35 -12.58
CA THR A 192 7.52 -5.96 -12.16
C THR A 192 7.13 -5.87 -10.69
N ALA A 193 8.00 -5.32 -9.85
CA ALA A 193 7.84 -5.30 -8.41
C ALA A 193 7.89 -3.85 -7.89
N PHE A 194 7.06 -3.58 -6.89
CA PHE A 194 6.85 -2.26 -6.32
C PHE A 194 6.95 -2.35 -4.79
N PRO A 195 8.02 -1.82 -4.17
CA PRO A 195 8.20 -1.87 -2.72
C PRO A 195 7.16 -0.99 -2.02
N ILE A 196 6.59 -1.52 -0.94
CA ILE A 196 5.59 -0.84 -0.12
C ILE A 196 6.26 -0.41 1.18
N TYR A 197 5.98 0.81 1.63
CA TYR A 197 6.61 1.40 2.79
C TYR A 197 5.59 1.68 3.90
N ASN A 198 6.04 1.56 5.15
CA ASN A 198 5.29 2.01 6.31
C ASN A 198 5.60 3.48 6.63
N GLU A 199 4.96 4.04 7.67
CA GLU A 199 5.11 5.44 8.09
C GLU A 199 6.53 5.87 8.47
N SER A 200 7.34 4.90 8.90
CA SER A 200 8.76 5.11 9.22
C SER A 200 9.65 5.13 7.97
N GLY A 201 9.06 4.86 6.81
CA GLY A 201 9.75 4.80 5.52
C GLY A 201 10.47 3.49 5.25
N LYS A 202 10.29 2.45 6.08
CA LYS A 202 10.88 1.11 5.86
C LYS A 202 9.97 0.27 4.97
N GLU A 203 10.55 -0.62 4.18
CA GLU A 203 9.78 -1.61 3.43
C GLU A 203 8.96 -2.48 4.38
N CYS A 204 7.66 -2.56 4.13
CA CYS A 204 6.71 -3.42 4.85
C CYS A 204 6.00 -4.39 3.91
N GLY A 205 6.31 -4.38 2.62
CA GLY A 205 5.72 -5.29 1.65
C GLY A 205 6.30 -5.11 0.26
N LEU A 206 5.89 -6.00 -0.64
CA LEU A 206 6.25 -5.95 -2.04
C LEU A 206 5.06 -6.38 -2.89
N TYR A 207 4.61 -5.48 -3.76
CA TYR A 207 3.52 -5.73 -4.69
C TYR A 207 4.08 -6.08 -6.05
N PHE A 208 3.53 -7.12 -6.68
CA PHE A 208 3.97 -7.62 -7.97
C PHE A 208 2.88 -7.49 -9.01
N GLU A 209 3.30 -7.14 -10.22
CA GLU A 209 2.47 -7.16 -11.41
C GLU A 209 3.17 -7.87 -12.57
N ASN A 210 2.40 -8.65 -13.33
CA ASN A 210 2.86 -9.29 -14.54
C ASN A 210 1.72 -9.63 -15.50
N LYS A 211 2.08 -10.13 -16.69
CA LYS A 211 1.19 -10.75 -17.66
C LYS A 211 1.54 -12.22 -17.80
N VAL A 212 0.51 -13.07 -17.84
CA VAL A 212 0.68 -14.45 -18.30
C VAL A 212 0.51 -14.48 -19.80
N GLU A 213 1.56 -14.87 -20.50
CA GLU A 213 1.51 -15.12 -21.94
C GLU A 213 1.48 -16.61 -22.23
N LYS A 214 0.53 -17.04 -23.05
CA LYS A 214 0.48 -18.39 -23.62
C LYS A 214 0.34 -18.30 -25.12
N ASN A 215 1.15 -19.05 -25.86
CA ASN A 215 1.14 -19.05 -27.33
C ASN A 215 1.24 -17.63 -27.94
N LYS A 216 2.06 -16.75 -27.34
CA LYS A 216 2.23 -15.34 -27.74
C LYS A 216 0.95 -14.49 -27.63
N ARG A 217 -0.01 -14.91 -26.81
CA ARG A 217 -1.19 -14.14 -26.43
C ARG A 217 -1.16 -13.89 -24.93
N VAL A 218 -1.45 -12.66 -24.53
CA VAL A 218 -1.67 -12.32 -23.12
C VAL A 218 -3.00 -12.95 -22.70
N GLU A 219 -2.95 -13.89 -21.76
CA GLU A 219 -4.13 -14.58 -21.23
C GLU A 219 -4.72 -13.85 -20.02
N ALA A 220 -3.86 -13.26 -19.16
CA ALA A 220 -4.30 -12.55 -17.97
C ALA A 220 -3.24 -11.55 -17.48
N ASP A 221 -3.70 -10.50 -16.81
CA ASP A 221 -2.90 -9.70 -15.89
C ASP A 221 -2.92 -10.38 -14.51
N ILE A 222 -1.76 -10.56 -13.89
CA ILE A 222 -1.63 -11.08 -12.53
C ILE A 222 -1.09 -9.98 -11.64
N HIS A 223 -1.76 -9.82 -10.49
CA HIS A 223 -1.35 -8.93 -9.42
C HIS A 223 -1.36 -9.72 -8.10
N PHE A 224 -0.32 -9.58 -7.29
CA PHE A 224 -0.24 -10.27 -5.99
C PHE A 224 0.75 -9.59 -5.06
N PHE A 225 0.61 -9.83 -3.77
CA PHE A 225 1.56 -9.39 -2.75
C PHE A 225 2.52 -10.51 -2.39
N ALA A 226 3.76 -10.15 -2.07
CA ALA A 226 4.69 -11.09 -1.47
C ALA A 226 4.16 -11.56 -0.10
N PRO A 227 4.32 -12.84 0.27
CA PRO A 227 4.03 -13.30 1.63
C PRO A 227 4.66 -12.39 2.70
N GLY A 228 3.94 -12.09 3.78
CA GLY A 228 4.39 -11.14 4.80
C GLY A 228 4.16 -9.66 4.51
N SER A 229 3.64 -9.31 3.33
CA SER A 229 3.41 -7.91 2.98
C SER A 229 2.25 -7.31 3.76
N ILE A 230 2.49 -6.15 4.36
CA ILE A 230 1.46 -5.32 4.98
C ILE A 230 0.84 -4.41 3.91
N GLU A 231 -0.34 -4.79 3.42
CA GLU A 231 -1.05 -4.10 2.33
C GLU A 231 -1.55 -2.68 2.69
N THR A 232 -1.56 -2.32 3.97
CA THR A 232 -1.94 -0.97 4.47
C THR A 232 -0.78 0.04 4.38
N GLY A 233 0.42 -0.44 4.02
CA GLY A 233 1.51 0.43 3.61
C GLY A 233 1.23 1.13 2.29
N LEU A 234 2.12 2.07 1.94
CA LEU A 234 1.99 2.90 0.75
C LEU A 234 3.18 2.70 -0.17
N TRP A 235 2.93 2.60 -1.47
CA TRP A 235 3.99 2.79 -2.46
C TRP A 235 4.12 4.28 -2.77
N PHE A 236 5.36 4.76 -2.93
CA PHE A 236 5.64 6.15 -3.29
C PHE A 236 6.67 6.26 -4.41
N SER A 237 6.49 7.26 -5.27
CA SER A 237 7.56 7.73 -6.15
C SER A 237 8.65 8.45 -5.35
N ASN A 238 9.83 8.64 -5.94
CA ASN A 238 10.92 9.39 -5.34
C ASN A 238 10.59 10.87 -5.12
N ASN A 239 11.07 11.35 -3.98
CA ASN A 239 10.96 12.75 -3.57
C ASN A 239 12.02 13.68 -4.20
N TYR A 240 12.83 13.20 -5.17
CA TYR A 240 14.08 13.83 -5.60
C TYR A 240 13.93 15.28 -6.10
N LEU A 241 12.79 15.63 -6.71
CA LEU A 241 12.54 16.99 -7.22
C LEU A 241 12.00 17.96 -6.17
N LEU A 242 11.54 17.46 -5.03
CA LEU A 242 10.84 18.25 -4.03
C LEU A 242 11.82 18.90 -3.05
N ASP A 243 12.94 18.24 -2.74
CA ASP A 243 13.94 18.77 -1.81
C ASP A 243 14.71 20.00 -2.34
N LYS A 244 14.92 20.11 -3.67
CA LYS A 244 15.78 21.16 -4.24
C LYS A 244 15.07 22.49 -4.53
N ASN A 245 13.75 22.46 -4.80
CA ASN A 245 13.02 23.64 -5.27
C ASN A 245 12.02 24.21 -4.24
N ILE A 246 11.41 23.39 -3.37
CA ILE A 246 10.37 23.84 -2.42
C ILE A 246 10.92 24.83 -1.39
N ARG A 247 12.16 24.63 -0.94
CA ARG A 247 12.79 25.54 0.04
C ARG A 247 12.98 26.96 -0.50
N LYS A 248 12.86 27.18 -1.81
CA LYS A 248 13.10 28.49 -2.44
C LYS A 248 11.84 29.25 -2.87
N THR A 249 10.68 28.61 -2.97
CA THR A 249 9.54 29.20 -3.73
C THR A 249 8.16 29.13 -3.09
N ASN A 250 7.99 28.69 -1.83
CA ASN A 250 6.66 28.51 -1.21
C ASN A 250 5.69 27.63 -2.03
N LEU A 251 6.18 26.89 -3.03
CA LEU A 251 5.36 26.00 -3.86
C LEU A 251 4.96 24.77 -3.04
N LYS A 252 3.66 24.56 -2.89
CA LYS A 252 3.11 23.34 -2.29
C LYS A 252 3.36 22.15 -3.22
N THR A 253 3.77 21.02 -2.65
CA THR A 253 3.95 19.76 -3.40
C THR A 253 2.61 19.27 -3.93
N LYS A 254 2.59 18.75 -5.17
CA LYS A 254 1.44 17.99 -5.68
C LYS A 254 1.61 16.52 -5.32
N VAL A 255 0.90 16.06 -4.30
CA VAL A 255 0.83 14.65 -3.93
C VAL A 255 -0.35 14.04 -4.66
N THR A 256 -0.09 13.13 -5.60
CA THR A 256 -1.11 12.47 -6.41
C THR A 256 -1.29 11.03 -5.96
N VAL A 257 -2.49 10.70 -5.47
CA VAL A 257 -2.90 9.34 -5.14
C VAL A 257 -3.47 8.67 -6.39
N VAL A 258 -2.91 7.53 -6.77
CA VAL A 258 -3.36 6.67 -7.87
C VAL A 258 -3.71 5.28 -7.33
N ASN A 259 -4.38 4.46 -8.13
CA ASN A 259 -4.76 3.11 -7.72
C ASN A 259 -3.58 2.17 -7.56
N ASN A 260 -2.65 2.19 -8.51
CA ASN A 260 -1.48 1.32 -8.52
C ASN A 260 -0.26 2.08 -9.07
N PRO A 261 0.96 1.58 -8.88
CA PRO A 261 2.17 2.23 -9.37
C PRO A 261 2.23 2.37 -10.91
N LYS A 262 1.63 1.44 -11.68
CA LYS A 262 1.58 1.58 -13.15
C LYS A 262 0.71 2.76 -13.59
N ASP A 263 -0.35 3.07 -12.86
CA ASP A 263 -1.19 4.24 -13.10
C ASP A 263 -0.42 5.55 -12.80
N ALA A 264 0.49 5.56 -11.83
CA ALA A 264 1.37 6.72 -11.59
C ALA A 264 2.27 7.01 -12.81
N LEU A 265 2.89 5.96 -13.38
CA LEU A 265 3.69 6.06 -14.59
C LEU A 265 2.83 6.52 -15.78
N ALA A 266 1.63 5.96 -15.92
CA ALA A 266 0.73 6.29 -17.01
C ALA A 266 0.23 7.74 -16.93
N HIS A 267 -0.17 8.17 -15.74
CA HIS A 267 -0.56 9.54 -15.43
C HIS A 267 0.59 10.53 -15.70
N PHE A 268 1.81 10.21 -15.25
CA PHE A 268 3.00 11.02 -15.55
C PHE A 268 3.26 11.09 -17.06
N SER A 269 3.15 9.97 -17.77
CA SER A 269 3.31 9.94 -19.23
C SER A 269 2.31 10.86 -19.94
N HIS A 270 1.06 10.92 -19.45
CA HIS A 270 0.01 11.74 -20.01
C HIS A 270 0.23 13.25 -19.73
N LEU A 271 0.42 13.63 -18.46
CA LEU A 271 0.53 15.04 -18.07
C LEU A 271 1.93 15.64 -18.24
N LYS A 272 2.97 14.80 -18.19
CA LYS A 272 4.39 15.19 -18.18
C LYS A 272 4.74 16.19 -17.08
N GLU A 273 4.02 16.09 -15.96
CA GLU A 273 4.20 16.95 -14.80
C GLU A 273 4.87 16.21 -13.66
N ASN A 274 5.89 16.83 -13.07
CA ASN A 274 6.59 16.30 -11.90
C ASN A 274 5.71 16.39 -10.66
N ARG A 275 5.36 15.24 -10.09
CA ARG A 275 4.51 15.11 -8.90
C ARG A 275 5.06 14.03 -7.98
N PHE A 276 4.62 14.03 -6.74
CA PHE A 276 4.84 12.93 -5.81
C PHE A 276 3.67 11.96 -5.90
N TYR A 277 3.90 10.80 -6.47
CA TYR A 277 2.88 9.77 -6.60
C TYR A 277 2.84 8.88 -5.38
N VAL A 278 1.62 8.50 -5.00
CA VAL A 278 1.30 7.55 -3.93
C VAL A 278 0.34 6.53 -4.49
N SER A 279 0.51 5.26 -4.16
CA SER A 279 -0.49 4.23 -4.41
C SER A 279 -0.94 3.60 -3.10
N VAL A 280 -2.27 3.46 -2.97
CA VAL A 280 -2.95 2.92 -1.80
C VAL A 280 -3.59 1.58 -2.20
N PHE A 281 -3.14 0.49 -1.59
CA PHE A 281 -3.63 -0.85 -1.93
C PHE A 281 -4.80 -1.28 -1.05
N LYS A 282 -4.66 -1.12 0.27
CA LYS A 282 -5.70 -1.36 1.26
C LYS A 282 -5.93 -0.09 2.06
N GLN A 283 -7.18 0.16 2.44
CA GLN A 283 -7.58 1.36 3.16
C GLN A 283 -8.06 1.00 4.57
N ASP A 284 -7.34 1.51 5.56
CA ASP A 284 -7.71 1.48 6.97
C ASP A 284 -7.16 2.71 7.70
N GLU A 285 -7.38 2.79 9.01
CA GLU A 285 -6.91 3.91 9.85
C GLU A 285 -5.39 4.15 9.72
N THR A 286 -4.59 3.08 9.74
CA THR A 286 -3.12 3.18 9.60
C THR A 286 -2.70 3.74 8.24
N THR A 287 -3.43 3.39 7.18
CA THR A 287 -3.20 3.90 5.83
C THR A 287 -3.47 5.40 5.75
N TYR A 288 -4.55 5.86 6.40
CA TYR A 288 -4.94 7.28 6.39
C TYR A 288 -4.00 8.14 7.24
N GLU A 289 -3.60 7.65 8.41
CA GLU A 289 -2.56 8.26 9.26
C GLU A 289 -1.25 8.44 8.47
N HIS A 290 -0.84 7.38 7.75
CA HIS A 290 0.35 7.42 6.91
C HIS A 290 0.23 8.47 5.79
N LEU A 291 -0.90 8.50 5.07
CA LEU A 291 -1.13 9.48 4.02
C LEU A 291 -1.15 10.92 4.55
N LYS A 292 -1.78 11.16 5.72
CA LYS A 292 -1.76 12.47 6.41
C LYS A 292 -0.34 12.90 6.78
N SER A 293 0.45 11.98 7.30
CA SER A 293 1.87 12.20 7.65
C SER A 293 2.67 12.62 6.41
N VAL A 294 2.47 11.94 5.27
CA VAL A 294 3.08 12.31 3.98
C VAL A 294 2.67 13.71 3.55
N LEU A 295 1.37 14.01 3.52
CA LEU A 295 0.84 15.30 3.08
C LEU A 295 1.37 16.46 3.94
N THR A 296 1.42 16.25 5.26
CA THR A 296 1.92 17.23 6.24
C THR A 296 3.41 17.48 6.08
N ARG A 297 4.23 16.42 6.01
CA ARG A 297 5.69 16.52 5.82
C ARG A 297 6.04 17.27 4.53
N GLN A 298 5.25 17.09 3.47
CA GLN A 298 5.50 17.66 2.15
C GLN A 298 4.85 19.04 1.91
N ARG A 299 4.08 19.59 2.88
CA ARG A 299 3.29 20.83 2.74
C ARG A 299 2.50 20.87 1.42
N SER A 300 1.63 19.88 1.25
CA SER A 300 1.12 19.51 -0.07
C SER A 300 -0.30 19.95 -0.35
N ASN A 301 -0.64 19.90 -1.65
CA ASN A 301 -1.99 19.70 -2.13
C ASN A 301 -2.19 18.22 -2.49
N LEU A 302 -3.38 17.70 -2.20
CA LEU A 302 -3.77 16.34 -2.51
C LEU A 302 -4.50 16.30 -3.85
N TYR A 303 -4.05 15.43 -4.75
CA TYR A 303 -4.68 15.14 -6.03
C TYR A 303 -5.14 13.69 -6.01
N LEU A 304 -6.43 13.45 -6.17
CA LEU A 304 -7.02 12.12 -6.29
C LEU A 304 -7.17 11.81 -7.77
N ALA A 305 -6.36 10.87 -8.26
CA ALA A 305 -6.27 10.49 -9.66
C ALA A 305 -6.61 9.02 -9.85
N GLY A 306 -7.73 8.55 -9.30
CA GLY A 306 -8.17 7.17 -9.49
C GLY A 306 -8.83 6.94 -10.86
N ASN A 307 -8.78 5.69 -11.30
CA ASN A 307 -9.44 5.21 -12.51
C ASN A 307 -10.97 5.31 -12.35
N VAL A 308 -11.69 5.43 -13.46
CA VAL A 308 -13.15 5.55 -13.50
C VAL A 308 -13.80 4.19 -13.27
N THR A 309 -13.92 3.79 -12.01
CA THR A 309 -14.66 2.59 -11.58
C THR A 309 -15.42 2.87 -10.29
N ILE A 310 -16.53 2.17 -10.04
CA ILE A 310 -17.33 2.35 -8.82
C ILE A 310 -16.48 2.15 -7.56
N LEU A 311 -15.62 1.14 -7.55
CA LEU A 311 -14.71 0.85 -6.44
C LEU A 311 -13.80 2.05 -6.16
N ASN A 312 -13.23 2.66 -7.19
CA ASN A 312 -12.28 3.77 -7.04
C ASN A 312 -12.96 5.05 -6.59
N PHE A 313 -14.15 5.36 -7.11
CA PHE A 313 -14.95 6.46 -6.60
C PHE A 313 -15.24 6.30 -5.10
N VAL A 314 -15.62 5.09 -4.67
CA VAL A 314 -15.85 4.80 -3.24
C VAL A 314 -14.57 4.96 -2.42
N ASN A 315 -13.44 4.45 -2.92
CA ASN A 315 -12.14 4.55 -2.26
C ASN A 315 -11.65 6.00 -2.15
N GLU A 316 -11.89 6.83 -3.16
CA GLU A 316 -11.59 8.27 -3.12
C GLU A 316 -12.51 9.01 -2.15
N ILE A 317 -13.81 8.69 -2.12
CA ILE A 317 -14.73 9.24 -1.10
C ILE A 317 -14.22 8.91 0.30
N LYS A 318 -13.82 7.66 0.57
CA LYS A 318 -13.25 7.26 1.86
C LYS A 318 -11.99 8.08 2.21
N ILE A 319 -11.09 8.29 1.25
CA ILE A 319 -9.94 9.18 1.45
C ILE A 319 -10.39 10.61 1.75
N ILE A 320 -11.30 11.20 0.96
CA ILE A 320 -11.81 12.56 1.17
C ILE A 320 -12.34 12.72 2.59
N LEU A 321 -13.20 11.80 3.05
CA LEU A 321 -13.78 11.84 4.39
C LEU A 321 -12.72 11.83 5.50
N GLN A 322 -11.60 11.12 5.28
CA GLN A 322 -10.50 11.07 6.23
C GLN A 322 -9.61 12.32 6.19
N MET A 323 -9.62 13.05 5.08
CA MET A 323 -8.78 14.23 4.85
C MET A 323 -9.49 15.56 5.15
N ILE A 324 -10.83 15.59 5.22
CA ILE A 324 -11.60 16.77 5.64
C ILE A 324 -11.66 16.90 7.16
N ASN A 325 -11.83 18.12 7.64
CA ASN A 325 -12.08 18.43 9.05
C ASN A 325 -13.60 18.44 9.30
N ALA A 326 -14.26 17.30 9.11
CA ALA A 326 -15.68 17.16 9.33
C ALA A 326 -16.01 15.82 10.00
N GLU A 327 -17.03 15.82 10.86
CA GLU A 327 -17.51 14.59 11.50
C GLU A 327 -18.52 13.86 10.62
N ILE A 328 -17.98 13.15 9.62
CA ILE A 328 -18.75 12.36 8.67
C ILE A 328 -18.32 10.90 8.74
N GLU A 329 -19.26 10.02 9.05
CA GLU A 329 -19.06 8.59 9.14
C GLU A 329 -19.50 7.89 7.85
N PHE A 330 -18.65 7.00 7.33
CA PHE A 330 -19.02 6.08 6.26
C PHE A 330 -19.71 4.84 6.85
N VAL A 331 -21.04 4.86 6.93
CA VAL A 331 -21.82 3.88 7.71
C VAL A 331 -21.97 2.54 6.99
N LYS A 332 -22.33 2.58 5.71
CA LYS A 332 -22.66 1.36 4.98
C LYS A 332 -22.42 1.50 3.49
N GLU A 333 -21.97 0.41 2.92
CA GLU A 333 -21.86 0.19 1.49
C GLU A 333 -22.64 -1.09 1.14
N ASN A 334 -23.54 -1.01 0.16
CA ASN A 334 -24.13 -2.20 -0.47
C ASN A 334 -23.89 -2.13 -1.99
N ASN A 335 -24.41 -3.09 -2.75
CA ASN A 335 -24.17 -3.13 -4.20
C ASN A 335 -24.77 -1.92 -4.95
N GLU A 336 -25.81 -1.29 -4.43
CA GLU A 336 -26.58 -0.26 -5.13
C GLU A 336 -26.26 1.17 -4.65
N SER A 337 -25.79 1.33 -3.42
CA SER A 337 -25.66 2.62 -2.76
C SER A 337 -24.61 2.62 -1.66
N LEU A 338 -24.15 3.81 -1.31
CA LEU A 338 -23.41 4.08 -0.09
C LEU A 338 -24.19 5.05 0.80
N ILE A 339 -23.95 4.99 2.10
CA ILE A 339 -24.61 5.81 3.11
C ILE A 339 -23.55 6.52 3.95
N LEU A 340 -23.61 7.84 3.95
CA LEU A 340 -22.85 8.69 4.85
C LEU A 340 -23.75 9.15 5.99
N LYS A 341 -23.22 9.21 7.21
CA LYS A 341 -23.88 9.82 8.37
C LYS A 341 -23.11 11.08 8.77
N ILE A 342 -23.84 12.17 8.99
CA ILE A 342 -23.30 13.46 9.36
C ILE A 342 -23.99 13.91 10.64
N ASP A 343 -23.19 14.30 11.64
CA ASP A 343 -23.69 14.91 12.87
C ASP A 343 -24.18 16.35 12.56
N ILE A 344 -25.49 16.58 12.70
CA ILE A 344 -26.09 17.87 12.37
C ILE A 344 -25.62 18.97 13.33
N GLN A 345 -25.41 18.65 14.60
CA GLN A 345 -25.06 19.65 15.61
C GLN A 345 -23.66 20.21 15.38
N LYS A 346 -22.75 19.39 14.83
CA LYS A 346 -21.36 19.78 14.59
C LYS A 346 -21.14 20.46 13.25
N GLU A 347 -21.94 20.09 12.24
CA GLU A 347 -21.72 20.51 10.84
C GLU A 347 -22.79 21.49 10.31
N GLU A 348 -23.61 22.08 11.18
CA GLU A 348 -24.81 22.85 10.82
C GLU A 348 -24.58 23.90 9.70
N GLU A 349 -23.49 24.66 9.80
CA GLU A 349 -23.13 25.71 8.82
C GLU A 349 -22.84 25.15 7.42
N HIS A 350 -22.24 23.95 7.35
CA HIS A 350 -21.87 23.29 6.10
C HIS A 350 -23.05 22.53 5.48
N LEU A 351 -23.94 22.00 6.32
CA LEU A 351 -25.06 21.17 5.89
C LEU A 351 -26.08 21.91 5.02
N GLN A 352 -26.37 23.18 5.29
CA GLN A 352 -27.29 23.95 4.44
C GLN A 352 -26.78 24.06 3.00
N LYS A 353 -25.46 24.29 2.84
CA LYS A 353 -24.81 24.34 1.53
C LYS A 353 -24.85 22.97 0.85
N LEU A 354 -24.58 21.90 1.58
CA LEU A 354 -24.65 20.52 1.07
C LEU A 354 -26.03 20.18 0.52
N LEU A 355 -27.07 20.35 1.33
CA LEU A 355 -28.46 20.04 0.97
C LEU A 355 -28.93 20.88 -0.22
N LYS A 356 -28.53 22.16 -0.30
CA LYS A 356 -28.83 23.02 -1.44
C LYS A 356 -28.21 22.50 -2.75
N LEU A 357 -26.96 22.04 -2.70
CA LEU A 357 -26.27 21.48 -3.87
C LEU A 357 -26.88 20.15 -4.29
N ILE A 358 -27.16 19.25 -3.34
CA ILE A 358 -27.84 17.97 -3.61
C ILE A 358 -29.19 18.21 -4.28
N LYS A 359 -30.01 19.13 -3.74
CA LYS A 359 -31.31 19.47 -4.33
C LYS A 359 -31.16 19.97 -5.77
N LYS A 360 -30.21 20.89 -6.02
CA LYS A 360 -29.94 21.41 -7.36
C LYS A 360 -29.56 20.30 -8.34
N ASN A 361 -28.68 19.39 -7.93
CA ASN A 361 -28.25 18.26 -8.76
C ASN A 361 -29.40 17.31 -9.08
N ASN A 362 -30.17 16.91 -8.06
CA ASN A 362 -31.32 16.05 -8.24
C ASN A 362 -32.37 16.68 -9.17
N THR A 363 -32.68 17.98 -9.01
CA THR A 363 -33.60 18.69 -9.91
C THR A 363 -33.09 18.69 -11.35
N ALA A 364 -31.81 19.02 -11.57
CA ALA A 364 -31.23 19.01 -12.91
C ALA A 364 -31.26 17.61 -13.56
N LYS A 365 -30.93 16.56 -12.79
CA LYS A 365 -30.98 15.16 -13.25
C LYS A 365 -32.41 14.75 -13.63
N VAL A 366 -33.39 15.06 -12.78
CA VAL A 366 -34.81 14.78 -13.06
C VAL A 366 -35.27 15.52 -14.32
N GLU A 367 -34.99 16.82 -14.44
CA GLU A 367 -35.38 17.61 -15.61
C GLU A 367 -34.77 17.05 -16.91
N HIS A 368 -33.48 16.70 -16.89
CA HIS A 368 -32.80 16.14 -18.06
C HIS A 368 -33.39 14.79 -18.47
N ILE A 369 -33.62 13.89 -17.51
CA ILE A 369 -34.16 12.56 -17.80
C ILE A 369 -35.61 12.65 -18.26
N LEU A 370 -36.45 13.46 -17.62
CA LEU A 370 -37.85 13.64 -18.06
C LEU A 370 -37.95 14.26 -19.46
N ARG A 371 -37.05 15.20 -19.79
CA ARG A 371 -36.97 15.75 -21.16
C ARG A 371 -36.56 14.71 -22.20
N THR A 372 -35.75 13.73 -21.82
CA THR A 372 -35.15 12.76 -22.74
C THR A 372 -36.00 11.49 -22.87
N LEU A 373 -36.52 10.96 -21.76
CA LEU A 373 -37.21 9.67 -21.67
C LEU A 373 -38.71 9.78 -21.36
N GLY A 374 -39.22 11.00 -21.12
CA GLY A 374 -40.64 11.23 -20.81
C GLY A 374 -41.06 10.82 -19.39
N ASP A 375 -42.35 11.02 -19.09
CA ASP A 375 -42.92 10.87 -17.74
C ASP A 375 -42.94 9.43 -17.20
N GLU A 376 -42.84 8.43 -18.08
CA GLU A 376 -42.80 7.01 -17.70
C GLU A 376 -41.53 6.64 -16.92
N SER A 377 -40.47 7.45 -17.03
CA SER A 377 -39.19 7.24 -16.32
C SER A 377 -39.20 7.67 -14.84
N LYS A 378 -40.29 8.31 -14.35
CA LYS A 378 -40.38 8.86 -12.99
C LYS A 378 -40.14 7.84 -11.87
N THR A 379 -40.59 6.61 -12.04
CA THR A 379 -40.45 5.55 -11.03
C THR A 379 -39.01 5.06 -10.92
N SER A 380 -38.31 4.93 -12.05
CA SER A 380 -36.90 4.52 -12.09
C SER A 380 -35.96 5.59 -11.52
N LEU A 381 -36.34 6.87 -11.66
CA LEU A 381 -35.58 8.01 -11.13
C LEU A 381 -35.39 7.98 -9.61
N GLN A 382 -36.33 7.43 -8.84
CA GLN A 382 -36.25 7.47 -7.37
C GLN A 382 -35.02 6.75 -6.81
N ASN A 383 -34.56 5.69 -7.49
CA ASN A 383 -33.38 4.93 -7.09
C ASN A 383 -32.06 5.62 -7.50
N ASP A 384 -32.16 6.66 -8.32
CA ASP A 384 -31.04 7.32 -8.98
C ASP A 384 -30.67 8.67 -8.35
N LEU A 385 -31.47 9.14 -7.38
CA LEU A 385 -31.27 10.40 -6.68
C LEU A 385 -30.47 10.22 -5.40
N ILE A 386 -29.76 11.28 -5.00
CA ILE A 386 -29.12 11.36 -3.69
C ILE A 386 -30.19 11.76 -2.67
N ILE A 387 -30.46 10.90 -1.69
CA ILE A 387 -31.57 11.07 -0.75
C ILE A 387 -31.02 11.41 0.64
N PRO A 388 -31.21 12.65 1.13
CA PRO A 388 -30.99 12.99 2.53
C PRO A 388 -32.19 12.55 3.39
N THR A 389 -31.92 11.89 4.52
CA THR A 389 -32.91 11.49 5.53
C THR A 389 -32.38 11.77 6.92
N GLN A 390 -33.22 12.23 7.85
CA GLN A 390 -32.84 12.41 9.25
C GLN A 390 -33.33 11.24 10.10
N ASP A 391 -32.52 10.79 11.05
CA ASP A 391 -32.98 9.84 12.07
C ASP A 391 -33.67 10.54 13.25
N LYS A 392 -34.08 9.74 14.24
CA LYS A 392 -34.72 10.23 15.47
C LYS A 392 -33.74 10.93 16.42
N GLU A 393 -32.45 10.70 16.25
CA GLU A 393 -31.37 11.26 17.07
C GLU A 393 -30.88 12.61 16.51
N GLY A 394 -31.38 13.01 15.34
CA GLY A 394 -31.00 14.25 14.67
C GLY A 394 -29.75 14.13 13.80
N ASN A 395 -29.30 12.92 13.46
CA ASN A 395 -28.24 12.72 12.48
C ASN A 395 -28.79 12.80 11.05
N LEU A 396 -28.00 13.33 10.12
CA LEU A 396 -28.32 13.32 8.70
C LEU A 396 -27.66 12.13 8.02
N PHE A 397 -28.47 11.30 7.38
CA PHE A 397 -28.03 10.23 6.48
C PHE A 397 -28.15 10.68 5.03
N ILE A 398 -27.09 10.51 4.26
CA ILE A 398 -27.07 10.77 2.82
C ILE A 398 -26.89 9.43 2.11
N LYS A 399 -27.97 8.94 1.50
CA LYS A 399 -27.94 7.78 0.61
C LYS A 399 -27.55 8.22 -0.79
N THR A 400 -26.45 7.71 -1.30
CA THR A 400 -25.92 8.02 -2.63
C THR A 400 -25.92 6.76 -3.51
N PRO A 401 -26.59 6.76 -4.66
CA PRO A 401 -26.56 5.64 -5.61
C PRO A 401 -25.16 5.43 -6.20
N LYS A 402 -24.78 4.16 -6.40
CA LYS A 402 -23.49 3.76 -6.99
C LYS A 402 -23.52 3.80 -8.52
N ASN A 403 -23.52 5.00 -9.07
CA ASN A 403 -23.24 5.25 -10.48
C ASN A 403 -22.16 6.34 -10.61
N TYR A 404 -21.45 6.38 -11.75
CA TYR A 404 -20.31 7.29 -11.92
C TYR A 404 -20.67 8.77 -11.69
N ALA A 405 -21.80 9.23 -12.22
CA ALA A 405 -22.20 10.63 -12.10
C ALA A 405 -22.53 11.03 -10.65
N SER A 406 -23.31 10.21 -9.95
CA SER A 406 -23.69 10.46 -8.55
C SER A 406 -22.48 10.41 -7.61
N LEU A 407 -21.56 9.46 -7.83
CA LEU A 407 -20.36 9.33 -7.01
C LEU A 407 -19.35 10.45 -7.28
N PHE A 408 -19.11 10.80 -8.54
CA PHE A 408 -18.25 11.95 -8.88
C PHE A 408 -18.81 13.26 -8.32
N PHE A 409 -20.13 13.47 -8.43
CA PHE A 409 -20.78 14.61 -7.79
C PHE A 409 -20.57 14.61 -6.27
N LEU A 410 -20.67 13.45 -5.61
CA LEU A 410 -20.42 13.34 -4.18
C LEU A 410 -18.98 13.70 -3.80
N GLU A 411 -17.97 13.21 -4.53
CA GLU A 411 -16.57 13.60 -4.31
C GLU A 411 -16.40 15.14 -4.38
N GLN A 412 -16.97 15.76 -5.42
CA GLN A 412 -16.88 17.21 -5.65
C GLN A 412 -17.57 18.03 -4.56
N ILE A 413 -18.78 17.64 -4.12
CA ILE A 413 -19.49 18.41 -3.10
C ILE A 413 -18.84 18.28 -1.73
N LEU A 414 -18.29 17.11 -1.38
CA LEU A 414 -17.61 16.92 -0.08
C LEU A 414 -16.44 17.89 0.04
N ILE A 415 -15.58 17.96 -0.98
CA ILE A 415 -14.44 18.89 -1.03
C ILE A 415 -14.90 20.35 -1.02
N LYS A 416 -15.97 20.68 -1.74
CA LYS A 416 -16.46 22.06 -1.87
C LYS A 416 -17.16 22.59 -0.61
N VAL A 417 -17.75 21.69 0.17
CA VAL A 417 -18.58 22.05 1.32
C VAL A 417 -17.77 22.05 2.60
N PHE A 418 -16.97 21.01 2.84
CA PHE A 418 -16.29 20.79 4.09
C PHE A 418 -14.83 21.28 4.03
N PRO A 419 -14.34 21.92 5.11
CA PRO A 419 -12.97 22.41 5.16
C PRO A 419 -11.99 21.24 5.24
N ALA A 420 -10.78 21.44 4.70
CA ALA A 420 -9.67 20.50 4.81
C ALA A 420 -8.38 21.27 5.16
N PRO A 421 -7.40 20.64 5.84
CA PRO A 421 -6.13 21.28 6.18
C PRO A 421 -5.23 21.52 4.97
N PHE A 422 -5.56 20.96 3.81
CA PHE A 422 -4.89 21.16 2.52
C PHE A 422 -5.91 21.18 1.38
N ASP A 423 -5.50 21.68 0.22
CA ASP A 423 -6.36 21.72 -0.97
C ASP A 423 -6.47 20.31 -1.57
N ILE A 424 -7.69 19.86 -1.86
CA ILE A 424 -7.98 18.56 -2.48
C ILE A 424 -8.50 18.80 -3.90
N PHE A 425 -7.92 18.10 -4.88
CA PHE A 425 -8.29 18.14 -6.29
C PHE A 425 -8.66 16.73 -6.75
N ILE A 426 -9.66 16.63 -7.62
CA ILE A 426 -10.04 15.37 -8.27
C ILE A 426 -9.64 15.46 -9.74
N GLU A 427 -8.90 14.47 -10.20
CA GLU A 427 -8.48 14.31 -11.59
C GLU A 427 -8.95 12.92 -12.06
N LYS A 428 -9.56 12.83 -13.23
CA LYS A 428 -10.03 11.55 -13.77
C LYS A 428 -9.50 11.36 -15.19
N PRO A 429 -9.16 10.12 -15.60
CA PRO A 429 -8.81 9.85 -16.98
C PRO A 429 -10.03 10.03 -17.89
N GLN A 430 -9.79 10.35 -19.16
CA GLN A 430 -10.85 10.38 -20.18
C GLN A 430 -11.36 8.98 -20.54
N TYR A 431 -10.49 7.97 -20.37
CA TYR A 431 -10.84 6.56 -20.51
C TYR A 431 -11.05 5.94 -19.13
N LEU A 432 -11.47 4.68 -19.08
CA LEU A 432 -11.72 3.99 -17.80
C LEU A 432 -10.52 4.00 -16.84
N ASP A 433 -9.29 4.02 -17.35
CA ASP A 433 -8.06 4.06 -16.53
C ASP A 433 -6.94 4.83 -17.23
N TRP A 434 -5.93 5.24 -16.45
CA TRP A 434 -4.79 6.01 -16.95
C TRP A 434 -3.93 5.25 -17.96
N THR A 435 -3.79 3.93 -17.81
CA THR A 435 -3.03 3.12 -18.76
C THR A 435 -3.66 3.11 -20.16
N LYS A 436 -4.99 2.98 -20.23
CA LYS A 436 -5.76 3.07 -21.48
C LYS A 436 -5.65 4.45 -22.12
N GLN A 437 -5.48 5.51 -21.34
CA GLN A 437 -5.30 6.86 -21.87
C GLN A 437 -4.01 7.02 -22.69
N ASN A 438 -2.99 6.20 -22.42
CA ASN A 438 -1.75 6.19 -23.22
C ASN A 438 -1.86 5.29 -24.46
N VAL A 439 -2.71 4.28 -24.42
CA VAL A 439 -3.04 3.42 -25.56
C VAL A 439 -4.11 4.14 -26.38
N LYS A 440 -3.74 5.19 -27.13
CA LYS A 440 -4.68 5.86 -28.05
C LYS A 440 -5.42 4.80 -28.89
N PHE A 441 -6.73 4.67 -28.72
CA PHE A 441 -7.56 3.70 -29.48
C PHE A 441 -7.62 3.97 -31.00
N THR A 442 -6.89 4.98 -31.48
CA THR A 442 -6.81 5.36 -32.89
C THR A 442 -6.10 4.34 -33.79
N THR A 443 -5.37 3.35 -33.25
CA THR A 443 -4.76 2.28 -34.09
C THR A 443 -5.68 1.11 -34.41
N ALA A 444 -6.95 1.14 -33.99
CA ALA A 444 -7.98 0.21 -34.49
C ALA A 444 -8.79 0.79 -35.67
N VAL A 445 -8.37 1.96 -36.19
CA VAL A 445 -9.06 2.69 -37.24
C VAL A 445 -8.09 2.93 -38.41
N GLU A 446 -7.57 1.84 -38.96
CA GLU A 446 -7.41 1.78 -40.40
C GLU A 446 -8.71 1.17 -40.92
N ASP A 447 -9.40 1.92 -41.79
CA ASP A 447 -10.63 1.61 -42.52
C ASP A 447 -12.01 1.88 -41.87
N THR A 448 -12.61 3.00 -42.32
CA THR A 448 -14.02 3.12 -42.76
C THR A 448 -15.17 3.50 -41.81
N THR A 449 -14.97 4.12 -40.64
CA THR A 449 -16.12 4.69 -39.88
C THR A 449 -15.85 6.06 -39.27
N SER A 450 -16.89 6.90 -39.22
CA SER A 450 -16.80 8.26 -38.68
C SER A 450 -16.39 8.25 -37.21
N SER A 451 -15.59 9.22 -36.78
CA SER A 451 -15.10 9.31 -35.39
C SER A 451 -16.22 9.40 -34.35
N GLU A 452 -17.40 9.90 -34.73
CA GLU A 452 -18.56 10.05 -33.84
C GLU A 452 -19.26 8.73 -33.55
N GLU A 453 -19.53 7.89 -34.57
CA GLU A 453 -20.13 6.55 -34.37
C GLU A 453 -19.21 5.63 -33.57
N ILE A 454 -17.90 5.81 -33.70
CA ILE A 454 -16.91 5.09 -32.92
C ILE A 454 -16.96 5.57 -31.46
N ILE A 455 -16.96 6.87 -31.20
CA ILE A 455 -17.10 7.39 -29.83
C ILE A 455 -18.40 6.89 -29.19
N GLU A 456 -19.52 6.92 -29.91
CA GLU A 456 -20.79 6.35 -29.42
C GLU A 456 -20.70 4.85 -29.13
N LYS A 457 -20.06 4.06 -30.01
CA LYS A 457 -19.83 2.63 -29.75
C LYS A 457 -18.97 2.40 -28.52
N TYR A 458 -17.90 3.18 -28.33
CA TYR A 458 -17.04 3.08 -27.16
C TYR A 458 -17.73 3.59 -25.88
N ILE A 459 -18.65 4.54 -25.96
CA ILE A 459 -19.52 4.96 -24.85
C ILE A 459 -20.52 3.85 -24.51
N GLN A 460 -21.16 3.23 -25.52
CA GLN A 460 -22.10 2.11 -25.36
C GLN A 460 -21.43 0.85 -24.81
N GLU A 461 -20.15 0.63 -25.13
CA GLU A 461 -19.32 -0.44 -24.56
C GLU A 461 -18.67 -0.06 -23.21
N GLU A 462 -19.02 1.10 -22.63
CA GLU A 462 -18.46 1.67 -21.39
C GLU A 462 -16.92 1.90 -21.40
N LYS A 463 -16.29 1.97 -22.58
CA LYS A 463 -14.83 2.10 -22.73
C LYS A 463 -14.31 3.53 -22.64
N ILE A 464 -15.16 4.54 -22.81
CA ILE A 464 -14.83 5.97 -22.68
C ILE A 464 -15.71 6.58 -21.59
N PHE A 465 -15.08 7.35 -20.70
CA PHE A 465 -15.79 8.15 -19.72
C PHE A 465 -15.98 9.57 -20.27
N VAL A 466 -17.18 9.87 -20.76
CA VAL A 466 -17.55 11.23 -21.14
C VAL A 466 -18.23 11.90 -19.95
N LEU A 467 -17.54 12.84 -19.32
CA LEU A 467 -18.17 13.81 -18.43
C LEU A 467 -19.01 14.75 -19.31
N SER A 468 -20.29 14.47 -19.48
CA SER A 468 -21.22 15.51 -19.90
C SER A 468 -21.45 16.45 -18.72
N ASN A 469 -21.03 17.71 -18.87
CA ASN A 469 -21.39 18.80 -17.96
C ASN A 469 -22.89 19.10 -18.01
#